data_AF-A0A661KTS6-F1
#
_entry.id   AF-A0A661KTS6-F1
#
_cell.length_a   1.000
_cell.length_b   1.000
_cell.length_c   1.000
_cell.angle_alpha   90.00
_cell.angle_beta   90.00
_cell.angle_gamma   90.00
#
_symmetry.space_group_name_H-M   'P 1'
#
loop_
_entity.id
_entity.type
_entity.pdbx_description
1 polymer ?
#
loop_
_entity_poly.entity_id
_entity_poly.type
_entity_poly.pdbx_seq_one_letter_code
_entity_poly.pdbx_strand_id
1 'polypeptide(L)'
;MISPKLVEVGRHLNIELITNAELLELRGEEGNFEAIIRQNPRYVDLSKCTSCGECAKVCPIEVENEYDERLSTRKAAYKRYAQAIPGAYAISKRGTAPCKATCPAHVSVQGYIALIREGKYREALELFKEAHPFPAICGRVCHHPCEGICTRGDVEEPLAIQYLHRFIADLDLESEEPYVPQPEEERYERIAIIGSGPAGLSAAYFLRRNGYKVTVFEKLPVAGGMMAVGIPAYRLPRDILKLEIGIIEKMGVEIRTGITFGKDITLDSLKADGYS
;
A
#
# COMPACT_ATOMS: atom_id res chain seq x y z
N MET A 1 -18.50 17.16 35.36
CA MET A 1 -17.33 16.56 34.68
C MET A 1 -17.62 15.07 34.49
N ILE A 2 -17.89 14.61 33.26
CA ILE A 2 -18.34 13.22 32.98
C ILE A 2 -17.18 12.21 33.01
N SER A 3 -15.95 12.66 32.73
CA SER A 3 -14.81 11.77 32.50
C SER A 3 -14.44 10.84 33.67
N PRO A 4 -14.42 11.27 34.95
CA PRO A 4 -14.12 10.35 36.06
C PRO A 4 -15.08 9.17 36.13
N LYS A 5 -16.38 9.42 35.89
CA LYS A 5 -17.40 8.35 35.84
C LYS A 5 -17.20 7.42 34.66
N LEU A 6 -16.82 7.94 33.50
CA LEU A 6 -16.50 7.08 32.36
C LEU A 6 -15.32 6.16 32.69
N VAL A 7 -14.28 6.66 33.39
CA VAL A 7 -13.10 5.86 33.79
C VAL A 7 -13.48 4.75 34.74
N GLU A 8 -14.35 5.06 35.71
CA GLU A 8 -14.91 4.08 36.61
C GLU A 8 -15.68 2.98 35.86
N VAL A 9 -16.58 3.38 34.95
CA VAL A 9 -17.36 2.46 34.09
C VAL A 9 -16.43 1.58 33.25
N GLY A 10 -15.40 2.16 32.62
CA GLY A 10 -14.47 1.41 31.77
C GLY A 10 -13.52 0.47 32.50
N ARG A 11 -13.47 0.52 33.83
CA ARG A 11 -12.72 -0.41 34.69
C ARG A 11 -13.62 -1.35 35.47
N HIS A 12 -14.93 -1.23 35.33
CA HIS A 12 -15.88 -2.00 36.12
C HIS A 12 -15.96 -3.44 35.61
N LEU A 13 -15.81 -4.42 36.51
CA LEU A 13 -15.72 -5.85 36.15
C LEU A 13 -17.02 -6.40 35.54
N ASN A 14 -18.17 -5.81 35.87
CA ASN A 14 -19.47 -6.25 35.35
C ASN A 14 -19.96 -5.42 34.16
N ILE A 15 -19.11 -4.55 33.57
CA ILE A 15 -19.50 -3.73 32.41
C ILE A 15 -18.56 -4.03 31.25
N GLU A 16 -19.14 -4.48 30.14
CA GLU A 16 -18.44 -4.56 28.86
C GLU A 16 -18.66 -3.27 28.06
N LEU A 17 -17.56 -2.59 27.69
CA LEU A 17 -17.62 -1.39 26.88
C LEU A 17 -17.46 -1.70 25.40
N ILE A 18 -18.56 -1.59 24.66
CA ILE A 18 -18.54 -1.65 23.21
C ILE A 18 -18.42 -0.24 22.65
N THR A 19 -17.23 0.12 22.15
CA THR A 19 -16.96 1.45 21.59
C THR A 19 -17.01 1.47 20.08
N ASN A 20 -17.16 2.69 19.52
CA ASN A 20 -17.43 2.92 18.10
C ASN A 20 -18.71 2.21 17.61
N ALA A 21 -19.65 1.93 18.50
CA ALA A 21 -20.90 1.27 18.19
C ALA A 21 -22.10 2.21 18.27
N GLU A 22 -23.09 1.90 17.46
CA GLU A 22 -24.41 2.52 17.45
C GLU A 22 -25.45 1.44 17.79
N LEU A 23 -26.36 1.74 18.71
CA LEU A 23 -27.48 0.86 19.03
C LEU A 23 -28.54 1.01 17.93
N LEU A 24 -28.82 -0.06 17.20
CA LEU A 24 -29.84 -0.08 16.15
C LEU A 24 -31.20 -0.49 16.70
N GLU A 25 -31.22 -1.49 17.56
CA GLU A 25 -32.44 -2.03 18.13
C GLU A 25 -32.19 -2.57 19.54
N LEU A 26 -33.17 -2.43 20.42
CA LEU A 26 -33.15 -2.98 21.77
C LEU A 26 -34.52 -3.62 22.06
N ARG A 27 -34.51 -4.90 22.43
CA ARG A 27 -35.72 -5.67 22.77
C ARG A 27 -35.56 -6.27 24.15
N GLY A 28 -36.67 -6.63 24.79
CA GLY A 28 -36.69 -7.32 26.08
C GLY A 28 -37.22 -6.46 27.22
N GLU A 29 -36.88 -6.87 28.44
CA GLU A 29 -37.40 -6.30 29.68
C GLU A 29 -36.25 -6.03 30.67
N GLU A 30 -36.55 -5.37 31.79
CA GLU A 30 -35.55 -4.99 32.79
C GLU A 30 -34.70 -6.19 33.23
N GLY A 31 -33.38 -6.08 33.06
CA GLY A 31 -32.43 -7.14 33.39
C GLY A 31 -32.19 -8.18 32.29
N ASN A 32 -32.97 -8.17 31.20
CA ASN A 32 -32.80 -9.08 30.07
C ASN A 32 -33.10 -8.37 28.74
N PHE A 33 -32.09 -7.69 28.21
CA PHE A 33 -32.17 -7.00 26.93
C PHE A 33 -31.35 -7.72 25.86
N GLU A 34 -31.90 -7.77 24.65
CA GLU A 34 -31.18 -8.13 23.45
C GLU A 34 -30.96 -6.86 22.61
N ALA A 35 -29.70 -6.56 22.31
CA ALA A 35 -29.30 -5.35 21.59
C ALA A 35 -28.70 -5.71 20.23
N ILE A 36 -29.24 -5.15 19.15
CA ILE A 36 -28.59 -5.14 17.85
C ILE A 36 -27.77 -3.87 17.75
N ILE A 37 -26.46 -4.03 17.60
CA ILE A 37 -25.52 -2.93 17.48
C ILE A 37 -24.79 -2.94 16.13
N ARG A 38 -24.50 -1.76 15.60
CA ARG A 38 -23.56 -1.58 14.50
C ARG A 38 -22.25 -1.09 15.06
N GLN A 39 -21.22 -1.93 15.04
CA GLN A 39 -19.88 -1.54 15.47
C GLN A 39 -19.03 -1.11 14.27
N ASN A 40 -18.60 0.16 14.28
CA ASN A 40 -17.69 0.69 13.28
C ASN A 40 -16.24 0.27 13.56
N PRO A 41 -15.45 -0.04 12.52
CA PRO A 41 -14.05 -0.41 12.69
C PRO A 41 -13.24 0.75 13.29
N ARG A 42 -12.40 0.43 14.27
CA ARG A 42 -11.45 1.39 14.87
C ARG A 42 -10.19 1.60 14.02
N TYR A 43 -9.81 0.57 13.23
CA TYR A 43 -8.54 0.47 12.49
C TYR A 43 -7.27 0.58 13.36
N VAL A 44 -7.41 0.50 14.67
CA VAL A 44 -6.32 0.44 15.64
C VAL A 44 -6.61 -0.72 16.58
N ASP A 45 -5.64 -1.60 16.74
CA ASP A 45 -5.71 -2.71 17.67
C ASP A 45 -5.58 -2.18 19.11
N LEU A 46 -6.65 -2.36 19.90
CA LEU A 46 -6.71 -1.89 21.28
C LEU A 46 -5.67 -2.58 22.17
N SER A 47 -5.31 -3.83 21.89
CA SER A 47 -4.33 -4.58 22.68
C SER A 47 -2.90 -4.06 22.49
N LYS A 48 -2.63 -3.39 21.37
CA LYS A 48 -1.31 -2.85 21.02
C LYS A 48 -1.20 -1.33 21.22
N CYS A 49 -2.34 -0.63 21.33
CA CYS A 49 -2.35 0.82 21.42
C CYS A 49 -1.99 1.32 22.83
N THR A 50 -0.84 1.97 22.95
CA THR A 50 -0.35 2.56 24.20
C THR A 50 -0.84 4.00 24.47
N SER A 51 -1.72 4.55 23.62
CA SER A 51 -2.20 5.94 23.72
C SER A 51 -1.07 7.00 23.62
N CYS A 52 0.08 6.69 23.02
CA CYS A 52 1.21 7.63 22.92
C CYS A 52 0.99 8.80 21.94
N GLY A 53 0.12 8.61 20.93
CA GLY A 53 -0.21 9.64 19.94
C GLY A 53 0.73 9.79 18.76
N GLU A 54 1.76 8.94 18.62
CA GLU A 54 2.67 8.96 17.47
C GLU A 54 1.93 8.82 16.14
N CYS A 55 0.91 7.95 16.08
CA CYS A 55 0.08 7.77 14.88
C CYS A 55 -0.62 9.07 14.42
N ALA A 56 -1.04 9.94 15.35
CA ALA A 56 -1.66 11.21 15.00
C ALA A 56 -0.62 12.22 14.51
N LYS A 57 0.58 12.24 15.10
CA LYS A 57 1.67 13.14 14.69
C LYS A 57 2.13 12.89 13.26
N VAL A 58 2.23 11.63 12.85
CA VAL A 58 2.70 11.24 11.51
C VAL A 58 1.58 11.20 10.46
N CYS A 59 0.32 11.37 10.85
CA CYS A 59 -0.82 11.23 9.95
C CYS A 59 -0.88 12.41 8.95
N PRO A 60 -0.83 12.15 7.63
CA PRO A 60 -0.82 13.21 6.63
C PRO A 60 -2.22 13.74 6.28
N ILE A 61 -3.26 13.15 6.87
CA ILE A 61 -4.66 13.45 6.54
C ILE A 61 -5.29 14.28 7.65
N GLU A 62 -5.90 15.39 7.25
CA GLU A 62 -6.74 16.20 8.10
C GLU A 62 -8.21 16.03 7.72
N VAL A 63 -9.05 15.99 8.75
CA VAL A 63 -10.50 15.86 8.66
C VAL A 63 -11.15 16.85 9.62
N GLU A 64 -12.44 17.11 9.43
CA GLU A 64 -13.21 17.93 10.37
C GLU A 64 -13.22 17.30 11.77
N ASN A 65 -13.12 18.13 12.79
CA ASN A 65 -13.17 17.68 14.18
C ASN A 65 -14.62 17.61 14.68
N GLU A 66 -15.21 16.41 14.70
CA GLU A 66 -16.59 16.23 15.17
C GLU A 66 -16.74 16.44 16.68
N TYR A 67 -15.65 16.43 17.46
CA TYR A 67 -15.70 16.75 18.88
C TYR A 67 -15.85 18.25 19.15
N ASP A 68 -15.21 19.09 18.33
CA ASP A 68 -15.32 20.56 18.38
C ASP A 68 -16.42 21.09 17.44
N GLU A 69 -17.47 20.31 17.19
CA GLU A 69 -18.59 20.72 16.32
C GLU A 69 -18.15 21.23 14.93
N ARG A 70 -17.05 20.68 14.39
CA ARG A 70 -16.45 21.05 13.09
C ARG A 70 -15.91 22.49 13.03
N LEU A 71 -15.67 23.12 14.17
CA LEU A 71 -15.03 24.45 14.26
C LEU A 71 -13.51 24.39 14.08
N SER A 72 -12.93 23.19 14.18
CA SER A 72 -11.49 22.93 14.01
C SER A 72 -11.27 21.69 13.11
N THR A 73 -10.05 21.53 12.62
CA THR A 73 -9.60 20.28 11.98
C THR A 73 -8.85 19.41 12.97
N ARG A 74 -8.82 18.11 12.70
CA ARG A 74 -8.01 17.12 13.41
C ARG A 74 -7.34 16.17 12.42
N LYS A 75 -6.36 15.41 12.89
CA LYS A 75 -5.77 14.32 12.11
C LYS A 75 -6.76 13.16 11.97
N ALA A 76 -6.66 12.42 10.87
CA ALA A 76 -7.51 11.25 10.63
C ALA A 76 -7.22 10.14 11.64
N ALA A 77 -5.97 9.96 12.08
CA ALA A 77 -5.63 9.19 13.27
C ALA A 77 -5.82 10.09 14.50
N TYR A 78 -6.73 9.71 15.41
CA TYR A 78 -7.20 10.60 16.46
C TYR A 78 -7.54 9.85 17.74
N LYS A 79 -7.48 10.59 18.84
CA LYS A 79 -8.16 10.25 20.09
C LYS A 79 -9.32 11.23 20.23
N ARG A 80 -10.56 10.73 20.39
CA ARG A 80 -11.77 11.56 20.30
C ARG A 80 -11.77 12.78 21.22
N TYR A 81 -11.19 12.64 22.41
CA TYR A 81 -10.89 13.72 23.35
C TYR A 81 -9.84 13.23 24.36
N ALA A 82 -9.19 14.14 25.09
CA ALA A 82 -8.03 13.82 25.94
C ALA A 82 -8.28 12.66 26.93
N GLN A 83 -9.48 12.63 27.53
CA GLN A 83 -9.90 11.64 28.52
C GLN A 83 -10.82 10.55 27.93
N ALA A 84 -10.74 10.30 26.62
CA ALA A 84 -11.56 9.29 25.94
C ALA A 84 -11.37 7.89 26.52
N ILE A 85 -12.44 7.08 26.44
CA ILE A 85 -12.46 5.71 26.94
C ILE A 85 -12.99 4.77 25.84
N PRO A 86 -12.23 3.72 25.48
CA PRO A 86 -10.87 3.46 25.93
C PRO A 86 -9.95 4.63 25.54
N GLY A 87 -8.85 4.80 26.28
CA GLY A 87 -7.83 5.82 26.02
C GLY A 87 -7.13 5.71 24.67
N ALA A 88 -7.61 4.86 23.77
CA ALA A 88 -6.98 4.48 22.53
C ALA A 88 -7.36 5.39 21.36
N TYR A 89 -6.47 5.40 20.38
CA TYR A 89 -6.68 6.07 19.11
C TYR A 89 -7.64 5.28 18.20
N ALA A 90 -8.14 5.94 17.18
CA ALA A 90 -8.92 5.40 16.08
C ALA A 90 -8.50 6.09 14.77
N ILE A 91 -8.87 5.52 13.62
CA ILE A 91 -8.65 6.17 12.32
C ILE A 91 -9.99 6.44 11.65
N SER A 92 -10.24 7.69 11.29
CA SER A 92 -11.38 8.07 10.46
C SER A 92 -11.11 7.67 9.01
N LYS A 93 -11.86 6.69 8.51
CA LYS A 93 -11.75 6.19 7.15
C LYS A 93 -13.14 6.05 6.54
N ARG A 94 -13.35 6.66 5.36
CA ARG A 94 -14.62 6.62 4.62
C ARG A 94 -14.84 5.30 3.85
N GLY A 95 -13.88 4.37 3.90
CA GLY A 95 -13.88 3.12 3.16
C GLY A 95 -12.69 2.99 2.21
N THR A 96 -12.81 2.09 1.23
CA THR A 96 -11.87 1.98 0.11
C THR A 96 -12.30 2.97 -0.96
N ALA A 97 -11.39 3.86 -1.32
CA ALA A 97 -11.72 4.89 -2.28
C ALA A 97 -11.71 4.35 -3.73
N PRO A 98 -12.53 4.90 -4.63
CA PRO A 98 -12.80 4.30 -5.94
C PRO A 98 -11.55 4.10 -6.79
N CYS A 99 -10.64 5.07 -6.83
CA CYS A 99 -9.43 4.94 -7.64
C CYS A 99 -8.46 3.84 -7.15
N LYS A 100 -8.48 3.48 -5.86
CA LYS A 100 -7.77 2.30 -5.33
C LYS A 100 -8.50 1.00 -5.67
N ALA A 101 -9.83 1.00 -5.58
CA ALA A 101 -10.65 -0.18 -5.91
C ALA A 101 -10.54 -0.55 -7.40
N THR A 102 -10.49 0.45 -8.28
CA THR A 102 -10.41 0.28 -9.74
C THR A 102 -8.99 0.02 -10.24
N CYS A 103 -7.95 0.41 -9.49
CA CYS A 103 -6.58 0.07 -9.84
C CYS A 103 -6.38 -1.45 -9.75
N PRO A 104 -5.95 -2.15 -10.82
CA PRO A 104 -5.75 -3.61 -10.79
C PRO A 104 -4.73 -4.07 -9.75
N ALA A 105 -3.75 -3.22 -9.42
CA ALA A 105 -2.75 -3.50 -8.38
C ALA A 105 -3.16 -2.99 -6.99
N HIS A 106 -4.36 -2.40 -6.84
CA HIS A 106 -4.84 -1.81 -5.59
C HIS A 106 -3.85 -0.88 -4.91
N VAL A 107 -3.13 -0.07 -5.70
CA VAL A 107 -2.17 0.91 -5.18
C VAL A 107 -2.87 1.94 -4.30
N SER A 108 -2.23 2.35 -3.20
CA SER A 108 -2.76 3.33 -2.25
C SER A 108 -2.72 4.77 -2.80
N VAL A 109 -3.56 5.07 -3.80
CA VAL A 109 -3.58 6.37 -4.50
C VAL A 109 -3.75 7.55 -3.56
N GLN A 110 -4.73 7.51 -2.64
CA GLN A 110 -4.93 8.59 -1.67
C GLN A 110 -3.70 8.75 -0.76
N GLY A 111 -3.10 7.62 -0.37
CA GLY A 111 -2.01 7.60 0.57
C GLY A 111 -0.77 8.29 0.00
N TYR A 112 -0.33 7.88 -1.20
CA TYR A 112 0.86 8.50 -1.78
C TYR A 112 0.61 9.95 -2.20
N ILE A 113 -0.60 10.32 -2.63
CA ILE A 113 -0.94 11.72 -2.94
C ILE A 113 -0.90 12.59 -1.68
N ALA A 114 -1.37 12.07 -0.54
CA ALA A 114 -1.27 12.78 0.73
C ALA A 114 0.19 12.99 1.16
N LEU A 115 1.05 12.00 0.95
CA LEU A 115 2.49 12.12 1.21
C LEU A 115 3.17 13.12 0.25
N ILE A 116 2.79 13.13 -1.04
CA ILE A 116 3.22 14.14 -2.02
C ILE A 116 2.86 15.55 -1.54
N ARG A 117 1.65 15.75 -1.01
CA ARG A 117 1.19 17.04 -0.47
C ARG A 117 2.06 17.54 0.69
N GLU A 118 2.59 16.64 1.50
CA GLU A 118 3.50 16.98 2.60
C GLU A 118 4.98 17.10 2.17
N GLY A 119 5.29 16.93 0.88
CA GLY A 119 6.66 16.93 0.37
C GLY A 119 7.44 15.65 0.66
N LYS A 120 6.76 14.59 1.14
CA LYS A 120 7.36 13.29 1.50
C LYS A 120 7.41 12.36 0.29
N TYR A 121 8.14 12.77 -0.75
CA TYR A 121 8.16 12.07 -2.04
C TYR A 121 8.73 10.65 -1.96
N ARG A 122 9.75 10.44 -1.13
CA ARG A 122 10.33 9.12 -0.89
C ARG A 122 9.31 8.17 -0.28
N GLU A 123 8.67 8.57 0.81
CA GLU A 123 7.62 7.78 1.48
C GLU A 123 6.43 7.50 0.54
N ALA A 124 6.06 8.47 -0.32
CA ALA A 124 5.04 8.29 -1.34
C ALA A 124 5.39 7.18 -2.33
N LEU A 125 6.65 7.14 -2.78
CA LEU A 125 7.14 6.09 -3.67
C LEU A 125 7.18 4.74 -2.97
N GLU A 126 7.70 4.69 -1.75
CA GLU A 126 7.76 3.46 -0.95
C GLU A 126 6.36 2.85 -0.80
N LEU A 127 5.37 3.67 -0.45
CA LEU A 127 3.97 3.28 -0.35
C LEU A 127 3.38 2.80 -1.69
N PHE A 128 3.77 3.39 -2.82
CA PHE A 128 3.38 2.87 -4.13
C PHE A 128 3.97 1.47 -4.35
N LYS A 129 5.27 1.33 -4.10
CA LYS A 129 6.05 0.12 -4.31
C LYS A 129 5.69 -1.03 -3.38
N GLU A 130 4.91 -0.78 -2.33
CA GLU A 130 4.28 -1.85 -1.54
C GLU A 130 3.36 -2.75 -2.37
N ALA A 131 2.66 -2.17 -3.33
CA ALA A 131 1.64 -2.85 -4.12
C ALA A 131 2.05 -3.10 -5.58
N HIS A 132 2.98 -2.29 -6.12
CA HIS A 132 3.37 -2.40 -7.53
C HIS A 132 4.82 -1.95 -7.77
N PRO A 133 5.67 -2.76 -8.43
CA PRO A 133 7.09 -2.44 -8.62
C PRO A 133 7.43 -1.41 -9.70
N PHE A 134 6.47 -0.96 -10.51
CA PHE A 134 6.74 -0.23 -11.76
C PHE A 134 6.09 1.16 -11.84
N PRO A 135 6.26 2.05 -10.85
CA PRO A 135 5.67 3.38 -10.91
C PRO A 135 6.11 4.23 -12.12
N ALA A 136 7.36 4.11 -12.59
CA ALA A 136 7.89 4.89 -13.71
C ALA A 136 7.37 4.39 -15.07
N ILE A 137 7.37 3.06 -15.30
CA ILE A 137 6.80 2.47 -16.52
C ILE A 137 5.29 2.72 -16.56
N CYS A 138 4.55 2.38 -15.49
CA CYS A 138 3.10 2.63 -15.44
C CYS A 138 2.78 4.13 -15.59
N GLY A 139 3.65 5.01 -15.09
CA GLY A 139 3.53 6.46 -15.23
C GLY A 139 3.55 6.96 -16.67
N ARG A 140 3.95 6.09 -17.62
CA ARG A 140 4.05 6.38 -19.05
C ARG A 140 3.04 5.60 -19.89
N VAL A 141 2.70 4.37 -19.48
CA VAL A 141 1.92 3.45 -20.34
C VAL A 141 0.58 3.02 -19.78
N CYS A 142 0.31 3.25 -18.48
CA CYS A 142 -0.97 2.94 -17.86
C CYS A 142 -2.12 3.64 -18.62
N HIS A 143 -3.27 2.98 -18.66
CA HIS A 143 -4.52 3.54 -19.20
C HIS A 143 -5.37 4.18 -18.09
N HIS A 144 -4.77 4.50 -16.95
CA HIS A 144 -5.29 5.32 -15.85
C HIS A 144 -6.79 5.14 -15.52
N PRO A 145 -7.31 3.91 -15.32
CA PRO A 145 -8.74 3.71 -15.05
C PRO A 145 -9.16 4.33 -13.70
N CYS A 146 -8.20 4.53 -12.81
CA CYS A 146 -8.33 5.25 -11.56
C CYS A 146 -8.77 6.72 -11.73
N GLU A 147 -8.37 7.39 -12.81
CA GLU A 147 -8.75 8.79 -13.09
C GLU A 147 -10.21 8.88 -13.52
N GLY A 148 -10.68 7.92 -14.32
CA GLY A 148 -12.07 7.88 -14.79
C GLY A 148 -13.13 7.70 -13.70
N ILE A 149 -12.75 7.22 -12.50
CA ILE A 149 -13.64 7.06 -11.34
C ILE A 149 -13.27 8.01 -10.18
N CYS A 150 -12.44 9.01 -10.44
CA CYS A 150 -11.97 9.92 -9.42
C CYS A 150 -13.11 10.81 -8.91
N THR A 151 -13.42 10.74 -7.61
CA THR A 151 -14.48 11.56 -6.98
C THR A 151 -14.19 13.06 -7.02
N ARG A 152 -12.95 13.48 -7.31
CA ARG A 152 -12.65 14.91 -7.55
C ARG A 152 -13.35 15.41 -8.82
N GLY A 153 -13.57 14.52 -9.79
CA GLY A 153 -14.33 14.79 -11.01
C GLY A 153 -15.81 15.08 -10.78
N ASP A 154 -16.37 14.73 -9.61
CA ASP A 154 -17.75 15.08 -9.25
C ASP A 154 -17.90 16.58 -8.90
N VAL A 155 -16.77 17.26 -8.64
CA VAL A 155 -16.72 18.68 -8.26
C VAL A 155 -16.03 19.50 -9.34
N GLU A 156 -14.87 19.04 -9.82
CA GLU A 156 -14.07 19.68 -10.89
C GLU A 156 -13.52 18.61 -11.84
N GLU A 157 -12.20 18.50 -12.00
CA GLU A 157 -11.55 17.51 -12.86
C GLU A 157 -10.89 16.39 -12.04
N PRO A 158 -10.78 15.17 -12.61
CA PRO A 158 -9.98 14.10 -12.02
C PRO A 158 -8.55 14.54 -11.73
N LEU A 159 -7.98 13.99 -10.65
CA LEU A 159 -6.54 14.16 -10.41
C LEU A 159 -5.74 13.45 -11.50
N ALA A 160 -4.63 14.05 -11.92
CA ALA A 160 -3.65 13.49 -12.84
C ALA A 160 -2.80 12.39 -12.16
N ILE A 161 -3.46 11.33 -11.68
CA ILE A 161 -2.90 10.23 -10.89
C ILE A 161 -1.70 9.59 -11.61
N GLN A 162 -1.80 9.35 -12.91
CA GLN A 162 -0.72 8.77 -13.71
C GLN A 162 0.55 9.64 -13.67
N TYR A 163 0.39 10.95 -13.84
CA TYR A 163 1.50 11.89 -13.82
C TYR A 163 2.09 12.07 -12.42
N LEU A 164 1.27 11.98 -11.36
CA LEU A 164 1.74 12.08 -9.98
C LEU A 164 2.66 10.91 -9.61
N HIS A 165 2.29 9.67 -9.94
CA HIS A 165 3.18 8.54 -9.66
C HIS A 165 4.36 8.46 -10.63
N ARG A 166 4.24 8.98 -11.85
CA ARG A 166 5.38 9.21 -12.74
C ARG A 166 6.38 10.17 -12.11
N PHE A 167 5.91 11.31 -11.63
CA PHE A 167 6.74 12.36 -11.04
C PHE A 167 7.58 11.85 -9.87
N ILE A 168 6.98 11.16 -8.90
CA ILE A 168 7.73 10.63 -7.74
C ILE A 168 8.71 9.52 -8.15
N ALA A 169 8.41 8.76 -9.21
CA ALA A 169 9.30 7.72 -9.70
C ALA A 169 10.50 8.29 -10.45
N ASP A 170 10.25 9.27 -11.32
CA ASP A 170 11.31 9.97 -12.04
C ASP A 170 12.24 10.69 -11.05
N LEU A 171 11.70 11.36 -10.03
CA LEU A 171 12.48 12.00 -8.96
C LEU A 171 13.39 11.02 -8.21
N ASP A 172 12.90 9.82 -7.90
CA ASP A 172 13.69 8.78 -7.21
C ASP A 172 14.75 8.15 -8.10
N LEU A 173 14.41 7.89 -9.37
CA LEU A 173 15.37 7.34 -10.35
C LEU A 173 16.50 8.32 -10.68
N GLU A 174 16.24 9.63 -10.62
CA GLU A 174 17.25 10.69 -10.80
C GLU A 174 18.08 10.96 -9.53
N SER A 175 17.66 10.44 -8.37
CA SER A 175 18.38 10.64 -7.11
C SER A 175 19.69 9.83 -7.06
N GLU A 176 20.64 10.29 -6.23
CA GLU A 176 21.89 9.56 -5.99
C GLU A 176 21.66 8.20 -5.32
N GLU A 177 20.60 8.08 -4.53
CA GLU A 177 20.23 6.87 -3.78
C GLU A 177 18.76 6.46 -4.02
N PRO A 178 18.44 5.88 -5.20
CA PRO A 178 17.09 5.42 -5.52
C PRO A 178 16.59 4.36 -4.55
N TYR A 179 15.27 4.25 -4.38
CA TYR A 179 14.67 3.32 -3.43
C TYR A 179 14.79 1.88 -3.91
N VAL A 180 15.60 1.11 -3.18
CA VAL A 180 15.75 -0.33 -3.35
C VAL A 180 15.15 -1.03 -2.12
N PRO A 181 13.96 -1.66 -2.26
CA PRO A 181 13.36 -2.41 -1.16
C PRO A 181 14.28 -3.53 -0.70
N GLN A 182 14.43 -3.65 0.62
CA GLN A 182 15.21 -4.71 1.24
C GLN A 182 14.30 -5.86 1.68
N PRO A 183 14.78 -7.11 1.66
CA PRO A 183 14.07 -8.20 2.32
C PRO A 183 14.04 -7.99 3.84
N GLU A 184 12.98 -8.44 4.49
CA GLU A 184 12.91 -8.43 5.96
C GLU A 184 13.86 -9.47 6.56
N GLU A 185 13.93 -10.65 5.94
CA GLU A 185 14.80 -11.77 6.32
C GLU A 185 15.31 -12.47 5.07
N GLU A 186 16.54 -12.99 5.09
CA GLU A 186 17.08 -13.79 3.98
C GLU A 186 16.63 -15.24 4.07
N ARG A 187 16.22 -15.79 2.92
CA ARG A 187 15.82 -17.20 2.78
C ARG A 187 16.86 -17.99 1.99
N TYR A 188 16.92 -19.29 2.23
CA TYR A 188 17.89 -20.16 1.55
C TYR A 188 17.34 -20.71 0.24
N GLU A 189 16.01 -20.80 0.12
CA GLU A 189 15.31 -21.33 -1.03
C GLU A 189 15.57 -20.48 -2.29
N ARG A 190 15.78 -21.17 -3.41
CA ARG A 190 16.06 -20.58 -4.71
C ARG A 190 14.84 -20.73 -5.61
N ILE A 191 14.39 -19.64 -6.21
CA ILE A 191 13.22 -19.62 -7.10
C ILE A 191 13.65 -19.27 -8.51
N ALA A 192 13.25 -20.10 -9.47
CA ALA A 192 13.44 -19.85 -10.90
C ALA A 192 12.15 -19.25 -11.49
N ILE A 193 12.28 -18.16 -12.24
CA ILE A 193 11.16 -17.53 -12.97
C ILE A 193 11.45 -17.61 -14.46
N ILE A 194 10.48 -18.09 -15.24
CA ILE A 194 10.60 -18.19 -16.69
C ILE A 194 9.92 -16.98 -17.35
N GLY A 195 10.73 -16.10 -17.95
CA GLY A 195 10.32 -14.88 -18.64
C GLY A 195 10.49 -13.62 -17.80
N SER A 196 11.08 -12.58 -18.40
CA SER A 196 11.31 -11.26 -17.81
C SER A 196 10.23 -10.23 -18.20
N GLY A 197 9.03 -10.69 -18.55
CA GLY A 197 7.88 -9.79 -18.77
C GLY A 197 7.41 -9.10 -17.47
N PRO A 198 6.39 -8.24 -17.56
CA PRO A 198 5.86 -7.54 -16.39
C PRO A 198 5.43 -8.50 -15.27
N ALA A 199 4.82 -9.64 -15.61
CA ALA A 199 4.42 -10.65 -14.65
C ALA A 199 5.63 -11.31 -13.95
N GLY A 200 6.63 -11.75 -14.71
CA GLY A 200 7.82 -12.42 -14.18
C GLY A 200 8.67 -11.51 -13.30
N LEU A 201 8.88 -10.27 -13.73
CA LEU A 201 9.62 -9.28 -12.94
C LEU A 201 8.84 -8.84 -11.70
N SER A 202 7.51 -8.74 -11.77
CA SER A 202 6.69 -8.45 -10.59
C SER A 202 6.73 -9.59 -9.58
N ALA A 203 6.68 -10.84 -10.04
CA ALA A 203 6.85 -12.00 -9.17
C ALA A 203 8.25 -12.00 -8.53
N ALA A 204 9.28 -11.70 -9.31
CA ALA A 204 10.66 -11.62 -8.82
C ALA A 204 10.82 -10.57 -7.72
N TYR A 205 10.24 -9.39 -7.93
CA TYR A 205 10.24 -8.30 -6.96
C TYR A 205 9.64 -8.71 -5.61
N PHE A 206 8.43 -9.28 -5.60
CA PHE A 206 7.76 -9.66 -4.35
C PHE A 206 8.40 -10.88 -3.68
N LEU A 207 8.84 -11.87 -4.45
CA LEU A 207 9.59 -13.01 -3.90
C LEU A 207 10.90 -12.54 -3.28
N ARG A 208 11.60 -11.61 -3.94
CA ARG A 208 12.84 -11.07 -3.39
C ARG A 208 12.60 -10.27 -2.11
N ARG A 209 11.54 -9.45 -2.06
CA ARG A 209 11.12 -8.73 -0.84
C ARG A 209 10.77 -9.67 0.32
N ASN A 210 10.29 -10.88 0.02
CA ASN A 210 10.04 -11.93 1.01
C ASN A 210 11.29 -12.75 1.39
N GLY A 211 12.47 -12.37 0.89
CA GLY A 211 13.75 -12.98 1.27
C GLY A 211 14.28 -14.04 0.31
N TYR A 212 13.52 -14.47 -0.70
CA TYR A 212 13.93 -15.56 -1.58
C TYR A 212 15.07 -15.16 -2.52
N LYS A 213 15.92 -16.13 -2.87
CA LYS A 213 16.94 -15.98 -3.91
C LYS A 213 16.29 -16.24 -5.26
N VAL A 214 16.20 -15.22 -6.11
CA VAL A 214 15.42 -15.32 -7.36
C VAL A 214 16.33 -15.18 -8.58
N THR A 215 16.19 -16.13 -9.52
CA THR A 215 16.80 -16.04 -10.85
C THR A 215 15.71 -16.05 -11.92
N VAL A 216 15.70 -15.03 -12.78
CA VAL A 216 14.79 -14.89 -13.92
C VAL A 216 15.51 -15.32 -15.20
N PHE A 217 14.94 -16.25 -15.93
CA PHE A 217 15.46 -16.74 -17.22
C PHE A 217 14.64 -16.15 -18.36
N GLU A 218 15.28 -15.43 -19.28
CA GLU A 218 14.64 -14.75 -20.40
C GLU A 218 15.20 -15.26 -21.73
N LYS A 219 14.30 -15.54 -22.68
CA LYS A 219 14.65 -16.02 -24.02
C LYS A 219 15.30 -14.92 -24.87
N LEU A 220 14.77 -13.70 -24.80
CA LEU A 220 15.26 -12.57 -25.57
C LEU A 220 16.63 -12.07 -25.05
N PRO A 221 17.41 -11.35 -25.87
CA PRO A 221 18.68 -10.76 -25.42
C PRO A 221 18.50 -9.54 -24.48
N VAL A 222 17.25 -9.17 -24.17
CA VAL A 222 16.91 -8.01 -23.34
C VAL A 222 15.83 -8.38 -22.34
N ALA A 223 15.91 -7.82 -21.13
CA ALA A 223 14.89 -7.96 -20.11
C ALA A 223 13.69 -7.03 -20.35
N GLY A 224 12.51 -7.40 -19.84
CA GLY A 224 11.30 -6.57 -19.85
C GLY A 224 10.16 -7.10 -20.73
N GLY A 225 10.39 -8.20 -21.48
CA GLY A 225 9.40 -8.82 -22.34
C GLY A 225 8.68 -7.82 -23.26
N MET A 226 7.35 -7.83 -23.28
CA MET A 226 6.55 -6.93 -24.13
C MET A 226 6.74 -5.44 -23.79
N MET A 227 7.18 -5.08 -22.58
CA MET A 227 7.52 -3.68 -22.27
C MET A 227 8.75 -3.22 -23.07
N ALA A 228 9.72 -4.13 -23.26
CA ALA A 228 10.96 -3.88 -23.98
C ALA A 228 10.82 -3.98 -25.50
N VAL A 229 10.04 -4.94 -26.00
CA VAL A 229 9.97 -5.21 -27.46
C VAL A 229 8.65 -4.81 -28.11
N GLY A 230 7.57 -4.66 -27.34
CA GLY A 230 6.24 -4.33 -27.88
C GLY A 230 5.92 -2.84 -27.85
N ILE A 231 6.23 -2.15 -26.75
CA ILE A 231 5.89 -0.73 -26.59
C ILE A 231 6.93 0.15 -27.30
N PRO A 232 6.54 1.09 -28.17
CA PRO A 232 7.47 1.99 -28.84
C PRO A 232 8.26 2.90 -27.89
N ALA A 233 9.51 3.22 -28.24
CA ALA A 233 10.42 3.98 -27.37
C ALA A 233 9.94 5.41 -27.04
N TYR A 234 9.21 6.06 -27.95
CA TYR A 234 8.64 7.39 -27.70
C TYR A 234 7.53 7.37 -26.63
N ARG A 235 6.90 6.21 -26.40
CA ARG A 235 5.88 6.01 -25.36
C ARG A 235 6.50 5.46 -24.08
N LEU A 236 7.49 4.57 -24.20
CA LEU A 236 8.24 4.02 -23.09
C LEU A 236 9.76 4.05 -23.39
N PRO A 237 10.47 5.09 -22.93
CA PRO A 237 11.90 5.22 -23.13
C PRO A 237 12.68 4.02 -22.57
N ARG A 238 13.68 3.55 -23.33
CA ARG A 238 14.42 2.32 -23.02
C ARG A 238 15.36 2.48 -21.82
N ASP A 239 15.89 3.68 -21.63
CA ASP A 239 16.64 4.11 -20.47
C ASP A 239 15.80 4.00 -19.19
N ILE A 240 14.57 4.53 -19.18
CA ILE A 240 13.67 4.43 -18.03
C ILE A 240 13.32 2.98 -17.71
N LEU A 241 12.99 2.19 -18.75
CA LEU A 241 12.72 0.76 -18.58
C LEU A 241 13.92 0.05 -17.95
N LYS A 242 15.13 0.33 -18.42
CA LYS A 242 16.37 -0.26 -17.90
C LYS A 242 16.64 0.18 -16.46
N LEU A 243 16.43 1.46 -16.12
CA LEU A 243 16.61 1.97 -14.78
C LEU A 243 15.67 1.29 -13.78
N GLU A 244 14.39 1.16 -14.13
CA GLU A 244 13.41 0.56 -13.24
C GLU A 244 13.58 -0.96 -13.08
N ILE A 245 13.94 -1.67 -14.15
CA ILE A 245 14.37 -3.09 -14.06
C ILE A 245 15.65 -3.21 -13.22
N GLY A 246 16.58 -2.27 -13.35
CA GLY A 246 17.81 -2.22 -12.58
C GLY A 246 17.59 -2.10 -11.07
N ILE A 247 16.46 -1.54 -10.61
CA ILE A 247 16.09 -1.58 -9.19
C ILE A 247 15.85 -3.02 -8.73
N ILE A 248 15.17 -3.85 -9.54
CA ILE A 248 14.92 -5.27 -9.23
C ILE A 248 16.25 -6.05 -9.18
N GLU A 249 17.18 -5.75 -10.09
CA GLU A 249 18.52 -6.33 -10.06
C GLU A 249 19.30 -5.90 -8.80
N LYS A 250 19.23 -4.61 -8.42
CA LYS A 250 19.83 -4.07 -7.19
C LYS A 250 19.26 -4.70 -5.92
N MET A 251 18.02 -5.19 -5.94
CA MET A 251 17.47 -5.97 -4.83
C MET A 251 18.17 -7.34 -4.68
N GLY A 252 18.91 -7.80 -5.68
CA GLY A 252 19.60 -9.09 -5.70
C GLY A 252 18.92 -10.15 -6.57
N VAL A 253 17.97 -9.77 -7.43
CA VAL A 253 17.41 -10.66 -8.44
C VAL A 253 18.39 -10.82 -9.59
N GLU A 254 18.73 -12.06 -9.94
CA GLU A 254 19.58 -12.35 -11.09
C GLU A 254 18.72 -12.49 -12.36
N ILE A 255 19.04 -11.77 -13.43
CA ILE A 255 18.34 -11.88 -14.71
C ILE A 255 19.29 -12.44 -15.77
N ARG A 256 18.97 -13.62 -16.31
CA ARG A 256 19.76 -14.30 -17.35
C ARG A 256 19.02 -14.29 -18.69
N THR A 257 19.48 -13.44 -19.60
CA THR A 257 18.95 -13.32 -20.97
C THR A 257 19.54 -14.36 -21.92
N GLY A 258 18.86 -14.60 -23.06
CA GLY A 258 19.29 -15.57 -24.07
C GLY A 258 19.08 -17.04 -23.71
N ILE A 259 18.31 -17.34 -22.66
CA ILE A 259 18.05 -18.71 -22.17
C ILE A 259 16.60 -19.11 -22.48
N THR A 260 16.44 -20.16 -23.27
CA THR A 260 15.14 -20.69 -23.69
C THR A 260 14.74 -21.91 -22.87
N PHE A 261 13.63 -21.80 -22.14
CA PHE A 261 13.02 -22.94 -21.46
C PHE A 261 12.55 -24.01 -22.47
N GLY A 262 12.83 -25.28 -22.16
CA GLY A 262 12.61 -26.43 -23.03
C GLY A 262 13.75 -26.70 -24.02
N LYS A 263 14.77 -25.83 -24.10
CA LYS A 263 15.97 -26.04 -24.92
C LYS A 263 17.25 -25.98 -24.10
N ASP A 264 17.47 -24.83 -23.45
CA ASP A 264 18.69 -24.56 -22.69
C ASP A 264 18.54 -24.96 -21.23
N ILE A 265 17.31 -24.84 -20.71
CA ILE A 265 16.92 -25.28 -19.36
C ILE A 265 15.61 -26.07 -19.43
N THR A 266 15.47 -27.08 -18.59
CA THR A 266 14.26 -27.89 -18.38
C THR A 266 13.86 -27.87 -16.90
N LEU A 267 12.64 -28.30 -16.59
CA LEU A 267 12.18 -28.42 -15.20
C LEU A 267 13.11 -29.32 -14.37
N ASP A 268 13.56 -30.44 -14.94
CA ASP A 268 14.46 -31.38 -14.25
C ASP A 268 15.84 -30.77 -14.01
N SER A 269 16.39 -30.02 -14.98
CA SER A 269 17.66 -29.32 -14.79
C SER A 269 17.57 -28.25 -13.71
N LEU A 270 16.46 -27.51 -13.62
CA LEU A 270 16.26 -26.50 -12.58
C LEU A 270 16.17 -27.13 -11.19
N LYS A 271 15.48 -28.27 -11.07
CA LYS A 271 15.44 -29.04 -9.82
C LYS A 271 16.83 -29.55 -9.43
N ALA A 272 17.60 -30.05 -10.39
CA ALA A 272 18.98 -30.49 -10.16
C ALA A 272 19.90 -29.33 -9.72
N ASP A 273 19.69 -28.13 -10.25
CA ASP A 273 20.39 -26.89 -9.88
C ASP A 273 19.94 -26.31 -8.51
N GLY A 274 18.99 -26.98 -7.84
CA GLY A 274 18.53 -26.62 -6.50
C GLY A 274 17.46 -25.53 -6.47
N TYR A 275 16.76 -25.28 -7.58
CA TYR A 275 15.56 -24.43 -7.58
C TYR A 275 14.35 -25.21 -7.06
N SER A 276 13.56 -24.55 -6.21
CA SER A 276 12.31 -25.07 -5.62
C SER A 276 11.10 -24.75 -6.49
#